data_AF-A0A919GPP3-F1
#
_entry.id   AF-A0A919GPP3-F1
#
_cell.length_a   1.000
_cell.length_b   1.000
_cell.length_c   1.000
_cell.angle_alpha   90.00
_cell.angle_beta   90.00
_cell.angle_gamma   90.00
#
_symmetry.space_group_name_H-M   'P 1'
#
loop_
_entity.id
_entity.type
_entity.pdbx_description
1 polymer ?
#
loop_
_entity_poly.entity_id
_entity_poly.type
_entity_poly.pdbx_seq_one_letter_code
_entity_poly.pdbx_strand_id
1 'polypeptide(L)'
;MPSFDTPEPISATAHVYAGSIRFTAGDRPDTVVEVRPRDPERDQDVRSADQTEVTCASGVLTVRTPKHRGLVGRTGTVDVTVELPAGSRVDMTGAWAQVLGEGRLGEVRVKTSSGDVRLDTTGPLRLTASHGSITVERVEGAAEITTSSGSLRVGTLDGPAVLKNSHGTTTVGVATGDLRVSGANGDISVERAEASVAATTAHGTLRIAEVATGSVQLETSYGAIEVGIREGTAAWLDVSSGHGQVRNTLTATETPQKTEETVEVRARTRYGNIDVRRARA
;
A
#
# COMPACT_ATOMS: atom_id res chain seq x y z
N MET A 1 18.97 -19.70 17.13
CA MET A 1 17.85 -19.48 16.19
C MET A 1 16.86 -20.61 16.41
N PRO A 2 15.71 -20.38 17.06
CA PRO A 2 14.64 -21.37 17.11
C PRO A 2 14.16 -21.72 15.69
N SER A 3 13.95 -23.02 15.46
CA SER A 3 13.40 -23.59 14.23
C SER A 3 12.20 -24.46 14.60
N PHE A 4 11.14 -24.40 13.79
CA PHE A 4 9.90 -25.12 14.03
C PHE A 4 9.45 -25.82 12.76
N ASP A 5 9.05 -27.08 12.85
CA ASP A 5 8.46 -27.80 11.71
C ASP A 5 7.08 -27.24 11.39
N THR A 6 6.94 -26.67 10.19
CA THR A 6 5.72 -26.00 9.71
C THR A 6 5.54 -26.30 8.22
N PRO A 7 5.15 -27.53 7.85
CA PRO A 7 5.04 -27.93 6.44
C PRO A 7 3.90 -27.24 5.69
N GLU A 8 2.98 -26.59 6.43
CA GLU A 8 1.87 -25.81 5.89
C GLU A 8 2.00 -24.33 6.29
N PRO A 9 1.41 -23.39 5.54
CA PRO A 9 1.41 -21.97 5.87
C PRO A 9 0.87 -21.68 7.28
N ILE A 10 1.54 -20.80 8.00
CA ILE A 10 1.25 -20.48 9.41
C ILE A 10 0.58 -19.12 9.59
N SER A 11 0.19 -18.81 10.82
CA SER A 11 -0.19 -17.47 11.27
C SER A 11 0.90 -16.88 12.14
N ALA A 12 1.61 -15.87 11.66
CA ALA A 12 2.67 -15.18 12.39
C ALA A 12 2.15 -13.88 13.01
N THR A 13 2.18 -13.79 14.34
CA THR A 13 1.87 -12.57 15.09
C THR A 13 3.17 -11.97 15.64
N ALA A 14 3.48 -10.73 15.26
CA ALA A 14 4.70 -10.05 15.69
C ALA A 14 4.39 -8.71 16.36
N HIS A 15 4.93 -8.54 17.57
CA HIS A 15 4.90 -7.29 18.33
C HIS A 15 6.33 -6.78 18.50
N VAL A 16 6.79 -5.95 17.56
CA VAL A 16 8.14 -5.36 17.57
C VAL A 16 8.02 -3.87 17.85
N TYR A 17 8.40 -3.46 19.05
CA TYR A 17 8.19 -2.09 19.49
C TYR A 17 9.09 -1.09 18.76
N ALA A 18 10.39 -1.38 18.66
CA ALA A 18 11.37 -0.55 17.96
C ALA A 18 12.41 -1.42 17.23
N GLY A 19 12.72 -1.05 15.98
CA GLY A 19 13.76 -1.69 15.18
C GLY A 19 13.28 -2.14 13.81
N SER A 20 13.59 -3.37 13.42
CA SER A 20 13.14 -3.91 12.15
C SER A 20 12.62 -5.33 12.28
N ILE A 21 11.67 -5.68 11.42
CA ILE A 21 11.24 -7.05 11.22
C ILE A 21 11.20 -7.37 9.73
N ARG A 22 11.79 -8.51 9.37
CA ARG A 22 11.79 -9.08 8.03
C ARG A 22 11.04 -10.40 8.05
N PHE A 23 10.05 -10.54 7.19
CA PHE A 23 9.40 -11.81 6.86
C PHE A 23 9.89 -12.25 5.49
N THR A 24 10.47 -13.45 5.39
CA THR A 24 10.91 -14.04 4.13
C THR A 24 10.08 -15.29 3.86
N ALA A 25 9.15 -15.18 2.91
CA ALA A 25 8.22 -16.22 2.52
C ALA A 25 8.75 -17.02 1.33
N GLY A 26 8.96 -18.33 1.52
CA GLY A 26 9.53 -19.21 0.48
C GLY A 26 8.93 -20.62 0.50
N ASP A 27 9.34 -21.43 -0.47
CA ASP A 27 9.01 -22.86 -0.50
C ASP A 27 9.90 -23.60 0.52
N ARG A 28 9.40 -23.70 1.75
CA ARG A 28 10.12 -24.31 2.88
C ARG A 28 9.15 -25.01 3.83
N PRO A 29 9.57 -26.12 4.46
CA PRO A 29 8.72 -26.89 5.38
C PRO A 29 8.86 -26.45 6.84
N ASP A 30 9.62 -25.40 7.14
CA ASP A 30 10.00 -24.97 8.48
C ASP A 30 9.85 -23.45 8.65
N THR A 31 9.79 -23.02 9.91
CA THR A 31 9.80 -21.61 10.30
C THR A 31 11.01 -21.36 11.18
N VAL A 32 11.85 -20.41 10.78
CA VAL A 32 13.06 -20.02 11.52
C VAL A 32 12.94 -18.57 11.97
N VAL A 33 13.24 -18.33 13.25
CA VAL A 33 13.26 -16.97 13.80
C VAL A 33 14.65 -16.65 14.32
N GLU A 34 15.16 -15.48 13.93
CA GLU A 34 16.36 -14.88 14.46
C GLU A 34 16.01 -13.54 15.10
N VAL A 35 16.50 -13.31 16.32
CA VAL A 35 16.37 -12.03 17.01
C VAL A 35 17.77 -11.58 17.38
N ARG A 36 18.13 -10.36 16.98
CA ARG A 36 19.43 -9.76 17.26
C ARG A 36 19.27 -8.37 17.85
N PRO A 37 20.17 -7.94 18.75
CA PRO A 37 20.28 -6.52 19.06
C PRO A 37 20.71 -5.77 17.80
N ARG A 38 20.14 -4.58 17.56
CA ARG A 38 20.59 -3.73 16.45
C ARG A 38 22.03 -3.26 16.67
N ASP A 39 22.33 -2.87 17.90
CA ASP A 39 23.68 -2.50 18.34
C ASP A 39 24.12 -3.45 19.49
N PRO A 40 25.06 -4.38 19.24
CA PRO A 40 25.52 -5.32 20.26
C PRO A 40 26.36 -4.67 21.36
N GLU A 41 26.87 -3.44 21.16
CA GLU A 41 27.62 -2.70 22.19
C GLU A 41 26.68 -1.92 23.13
N ARG A 42 25.39 -1.87 22.80
CA ARG A 42 24.38 -1.15 23.57
C ARG A 42 23.58 -2.12 24.45
N ASP A 43 23.86 -2.10 25.76
CA ASP A 43 23.21 -2.96 26.78
C ASP A 43 21.68 -3.01 26.69
N GLN A 44 21.05 -1.93 26.24
CA GLN A 44 19.60 -1.86 26.12
C GLN A 44 19.07 -2.65 24.92
N ASP A 45 19.81 -2.68 23.80
CA ASP A 45 19.46 -3.44 22.61
C ASP A 45 19.69 -4.93 22.87
N VAL A 46 20.83 -5.28 23.51
CA VAL A 46 21.13 -6.65 23.95
C VAL A 46 20.04 -7.18 24.88
N ARG A 47 19.70 -6.44 25.94
CA ARG A 47 18.62 -6.84 26.86
C ARG A 47 17.26 -6.99 26.16
N SER A 48 16.95 -6.11 25.21
CA SER A 48 15.68 -6.21 24.46
C SER A 48 15.65 -7.43 23.54
N ALA A 49 16.77 -7.81 22.92
CA ALA A 49 16.88 -9.03 22.12
C ALA A 49 16.75 -10.28 22.99
N ASP A 50 17.48 -10.36 24.11
CA ASP A 50 17.46 -11.51 25.02
C ASP A 50 16.09 -11.75 25.67
N GLN A 51 15.34 -10.66 25.91
CA GLN A 51 14.00 -10.70 26.50
C GLN A 51 12.88 -10.84 25.45
N THR A 52 13.22 -10.94 24.17
CA THR A 52 12.21 -11.16 23.13
C THR A 52 11.72 -12.60 23.20
N GLU A 53 10.41 -12.76 23.40
CA GLU A 53 9.76 -14.05 23.45
C GLU A 53 9.44 -14.53 22.03
N VAL A 54 9.85 -15.76 21.71
CA VAL A 54 9.51 -16.43 20.45
C VAL A 54 8.88 -17.77 20.79
N THR A 55 7.64 -17.98 20.36
CA THR A 55 6.93 -19.25 20.52
C THR A 55 6.28 -19.65 19.21
N CYS A 56 6.23 -20.94 18.90
CA CYS A 56 5.43 -21.49 17.82
C CYS A 56 4.66 -22.69 18.35
N ALA A 57 3.34 -22.65 18.24
CA ALA A 57 2.49 -23.76 18.63
C ALA A 57 1.28 -23.84 17.70
N SER A 58 0.96 -25.05 17.24
CA SER A 58 -0.23 -25.32 16.41
C SER A 58 -0.35 -24.40 15.19
N GLY A 59 0.76 -24.15 14.49
CA GLY A 59 0.79 -23.28 13.30
C GLY A 59 0.66 -21.79 13.61
N VAL A 60 0.82 -21.38 14.86
CA VAL A 60 0.81 -19.96 15.26
C VAL A 60 2.19 -19.59 15.81
N LEU A 61 2.91 -18.73 15.08
CA LEU A 61 4.14 -18.12 15.53
C LEU A 61 3.83 -16.83 16.28
N THR A 62 4.40 -16.63 17.46
CA THR A 62 4.36 -15.36 18.20
C THR A 62 5.77 -14.86 18.45
N VAL A 63 6.04 -13.62 18.03
CA VAL A 63 7.27 -12.88 18.37
C VAL A 63 6.88 -11.64 19.15
N ARG A 64 7.39 -11.49 20.38
CA ARG A 64 7.03 -10.37 21.26
C ARG A 64 8.25 -9.76 21.91
N THR A 65 8.55 -8.53 21.51
CA THR A 65 9.54 -7.68 22.19
C THR A 65 8.98 -7.18 23.52
N PRO A 66 9.81 -7.05 24.57
CA PRO A 66 9.37 -6.59 25.87
C PRO A 66 8.88 -5.13 25.79
N LYS A 67 7.71 -4.85 26.38
CA LYS A 67 7.28 -3.46 26.61
C LYS A 67 8.14 -2.87 27.73
N HIS A 68 8.70 -1.68 27.51
CA HIS A 68 9.44 -0.98 28.56
C HIS A 68 8.51 -0.69 29.75
N ARG A 69 8.82 -1.22 30.94
CA ARG A 69 8.02 -1.08 32.18
C ARG A 69 8.48 0.07 33.10
N GLY A 70 9.41 0.92 32.67
CA GLY A 70 9.93 2.05 33.47
C GLY A 70 9.62 3.44 32.89
N LEU A 71 9.49 4.44 33.77
CA LEU A 71 9.24 5.87 33.47
C LEU A 71 10.46 6.64 32.90
N VAL A 72 11.67 6.07 32.95
CA VAL A 72 12.91 6.71 32.50
C VAL A 72 13.77 5.68 31.78
N GLY A 73 14.00 5.85 30.47
CA GLY A 73 14.90 4.99 29.68
C GLY A 73 14.59 4.97 28.18
N ARG A 74 15.64 4.99 27.34
CA ARG A 74 15.51 4.78 25.88
C ARG A 74 15.09 3.34 25.62
N THR A 75 14.19 3.12 24.66
CA THR A 75 13.79 1.76 24.27
C THR A 75 14.91 1.07 23.51
N GLY A 76 15.08 -0.23 23.76
CA GLY A 76 16.02 -1.06 23.01
C GLY A 76 15.49 -1.35 21.61
N THR A 77 16.42 -1.56 20.69
CA THR A 77 16.13 -1.77 19.27
C THR A 77 16.57 -3.16 18.88
N VAL A 78 15.69 -3.89 18.20
CA VAL A 78 15.97 -5.26 17.76
C VAL A 78 15.77 -5.42 16.27
N ASP A 79 16.53 -6.33 15.68
CA ASP A 79 16.33 -6.80 14.32
C ASP A 79 15.84 -8.24 14.38
N VAL A 80 14.64 -8.45 13.83
CA VAL A 80 13.95 -9.73 13.82
C VAL A 80 13.87 -10.23 12.39
N THR A 81 14.33 -11.44 12.14
CA THR A 81 14.14 -12.15 10.88
C THR A 81 13.24 -13.34 11.12
N VAL A 82 12.20 -13.48 10.32
CA VAL A 82 11.26 -14.61 10.32
C VAL A 82 11.25 -15.19 8.92
N GLU A 83 11.77 -16.39 8.77
CA GLU A 83 11.66 -17.14 7.53
C GLU A 83 10.54 -18.16 7.69
N LEU A 84 9.59 -18.19 6.76
CA LEU A 84 8.36 -18.98 6.90
C LEU A 84 7.84 -19.52 5.55
N PRO A 85 6.93 -20.51 5.55
CA PRO A 85 6.34 -21.03 4.32
C PRO A 85 5.53 -19.97 3.57
N ALA A 86 5.63 -19.97 2.24
CA ALA A 86 4.86 -19.08 1.37
C ALA A 86 3.34 -19.17 1.62
N GLY A 87 2.64 -18.04 1.54
CA GLY A 87 1.22 -17.95 1.84
C GLY A 87 0.87 -17.83 3.33
N SER A 88 1.86 -17.78 4.24
CA SER A 88 1.60 -17.57 5.66
C SER A 88 0.98 -16.19 5.92
N ARG A 89 0.04 -16.14 6.87
CA ARG A 89 -0.58 -14.89 7.34
C ARG A 89 0.37 -14.16 8.28
N VAL A 90 0.43 -12.84 8.17
CA VAL A 90 1.22 -11.98 9.06
C VAL A 90 0.32 -10.93 9.72
N ASP A 91 0.36 -10.87 11.05
CA ASP A 91 -0.20 -9.79 11.86
C ASP A 91 0.94 -9.10 12.62
N MET A 92 1.36 -7.92 12.16
CA MET A 92 2.47 -7.15 12.72
C MET A 92 1.99 -5.86 13.38
N THR A 93 2.46 -5.60 14.60
CA THR A 93 2.31 -4.30 15.25
C THR A 93 3.65 -3.76 15.77
N GLY A 94 3.86 -2.46 15.63
CA GLY A 94 5.04 -1.77 16.16
C GLY A 94 4.83 -0.28 16.37
N ALA A 95 5.74 0.37 17.09
CA ALA A 95 5.72 1.82 17.29
C ALA A 95 6.76 2.54 16.42
N TRP A 96 7.97 2.00 16.37
CA TRP A 96 9.10 2.54 15.60
C TRP A 96 9.80 1.41 14.85
N ALA A 97 9.05 0.69 14.03
CA ALA A 97 9.49 -0.54 13.39
C ALA A 97 9.39 -0.45 11.87
N GLN A 98 10.50 -0.75 11.20
CA GLN A 98 10.51 -1.03 9.76
C GLN A 98 10.00 -2.44 9.51
N VAL A 99 9.14 -2.61 8.51
CA VAL A 99 8.56 -3.91 8.15
C VAL A 99 8.96 -4.24 6.72
N LEU A 100 9.63 -5.37 6.56
CA LEU A 100 10.01 -5.91 5.26
C LEU A 100 9.31 -7.26 5.07
N GLY A 101 8.62 -7.45 3.96
CA GLY A 101 8.02 -8.71 3.56
C GLY A 101 8.51 -9.11 2.18
N GLU A 102 9.28 -10.19 2.11
CA GLU A 102 9.88 -10.71 0.88
C GLU A 102 9.17 -12.00 0.46
N GLY A 103 8.99 -12.19 -0.84
CA GLY A 103 8.25 -13.32 -1.39
C GLY A 103 6.73 -13.17 -1.27
N ARG A 104 5.99 -14.29 -1.39
CA ARG A 104 4.52 -14.30 -1.41
C ARG A 104 3.96 -14.60 -0.02
N LEU A 105 3.54 -13.55 0.67
CA LEU A 105 2.80 -13.65 1.93
C LEU A 105 1.31 -13.90 1.66
N GLY A 106 0.63 -14.49 2.64
CA GLY A 106 -0.83 -14.65 2.63
C GLY A 106 -1.52 -13.33 2.98
N GLU A 107 -2.53 -13.36 3.85
CA GLU A 107 -3.10 -12.12 4.37
C GLU A 107 -2.08 -11.39 5.26
N VAL A 108 -1.95 -10.09 5.07
CA VAL A 108 -1.04 -9.25 5.85
C VAL A 108 -1.80 -8.13 6.53
N ARG A 109 -1.61 -8.01 7.84
CA ARG A 109 -2.06 -6.86 8.63
C ARG A 109 -0.87 -6.21 9.31
N VAL A 110 -0.69 -4.92 9.09
CA VAL A 110 0.42 -4.15 9.67
C VAL A 110 -0.15 -2.90 10.33
N LYS A 111 0.24 -2.67 11.59
CA LYS A 111 -0.03 -1.44 12.31
C LYS A 111 1.26 -0.87 12.88
N THR A 112 1.73 0.24 12.32
CA THR A 112 2.93 0.93 12.80
C THR A 112 2.66 2.42 13.03
N SER A 113 3.27 3.01 14.06
CA SER A 113 3.22 4.48 14.21
C SER A 113 4.29 5.16 13.36
N SER A 114 5.48 4.58 13.27
CA SER A 114 6.58 5.12 12.50
C SER A 114 7.47 4.00 11.97
N GLY A 115 7.86 4.12 10.71
CA GLY A 115 8.75 3.18 10.04
C GLY A 115 8.26 2.87 8.63
N ASP A 116 9.21 2.61 7.74
CA ASP A 116 8.89 2.22 6.37
C ASP A 116 8.30 0.81 6.33
N VAL A 117 7.37 0.59 5.42
CA VAL A 117 6.80 -0.73 5.12
C VAL A 117 7.10 -1.07 3.66
N ARG A 118 7.80 -2.17 3.43
CA ARG A 118 8.07 -2.71 2.08
C ARG A 118 7.56 -4.13 2.02
N LEU A 119 6.65 -4.41 1.08
CA LEU A 119 6.08 -5.74 0.86
C LEU A 119 6.20 -6.10 -0.62
N ASP A 120 6.70 -7.29 -0.94
CA ASP A 120 6.75 -7.79 -2.32
C ASP A 120 5.33 -8.19 -2.77
N THR A 121 4.92 -9.42 -2.50
CA THR A 121 3.58 -9.92 -2.84
C THR A 121 2.85 -10.32 -1.58
N THR A 122 1.63 -9.84 -1.44
CA THR A 122 0.73 -10.19 -0.33
C THR A 122 -0.61 -10.64 -0.91
N GLY A 123 -1.31 -11.51 -0.20
CA GLY A 123 -2.77 -11.66 -0.33
C GLY A 123 -3.49 -10.40 0.17
N PRO A 124 -4.70 -10.53 0.77
CA PRO A 124 -5.42 -9.38 1.30
C PRO A 124 -4.57 -8.55 2.28
N LEU A 125 -4.59 -7.23 2.13
CA LEU A 125 -3.72 -6.31 2.85
C LEU A 125 -4.52 -5.32 3.69
N ARG A 126 -4.23 -5.23 4.98
CA ARG A 126 -4.70 -4.15 5.86
C ARG A 126 -3.50 -3.45 6.51
N LEU A 127 -3.19 -2.24 6.08
CA LEU A 127 -2.02 -1.50 6.55
C LEU A 127 -2.46 -0.17 7.15
N THR A 128 -2.08 0.08 8.40
CA THR A 128 -2.22 1.39 9.06
C THR A 128 -0.85 1.88 9.51
N ALA A 129 -0.39 2.98 8.93
CA ALA A 129 0.84 3.68 9.31
C ALA A 129 0.52 5.13 9.71
N SER A 130 1.28 5.74 10.62
CA SER A 130 1.18 7.20 10.84
C SER A 130 2.27 7.95 10.09
N HIS A 131 3.51 7.45 10.14
CA HIS A 131 4.66 8.03 9.46
C HIS A 131 5.51 6.95 8.79
N GLY A 132 6.01 7.24 7.59
CA GLY A 132 6.93 6.36 6.88
C GLY A 132 6.48 6.13 5.44
N SER A 133 7.41 5.69 4.60
CA SER A 133 7.10 5.36 3.21
C SER A 133 6.57 3.94 3.12
N ILE A 134 5.50 3.76 2.35
CA ILE A 134 4.90 2.45 2.10
C ILE A 134 5.15 2.09 0.64
N THR A 135 5.72 0.92 0.40
CA THR A 135 5.88 0.34 -0.93
C THR A 135 5.35 -1.08 -0.92
N VAL A 136 4.44 -1.38 -1.83
CA VAL A 136 3.90 -2.73 -2.01
C VAL A 136 3.98 -3.08 -3.49
N GLU A 137 4.67 -4.15 -3.88
CA GLU A 137 4.83 -4.49 -5.30
C GLU A 137 3.54 -5.08 -5.88
N ARG A 138 2.91 -6.03 -5.19
CA ARG A 138 1.63 -6.64 -5.61
C ARG A 138 0.74 -6.99 -4.42
N VAL A 139 -0.55 -6.69 -4.53
CA VAL A 139 -1.60 -7.15 -3.63
C VAL A 139 -2.58 -8.04 -4.38
N GLU A 140 -2.69 -9.30 -3.99
CA GLU A 140 -3.63 -10.29 -4.50
C GLU A 140 -4.89 -10.30 -3.62
N GLY A 141 -5.97 -9.66 -4.09
CA GLY A 141 -7.21 -9.50 -3.35
C GLY A 141 -7.42 -8.09 -2.77
N ALA A 142 -8.21 -7.98 -1.71
CA ALA A 142 -8.64 -6.69 -1.19
C ALA A 142 -7.52 -5.94 -0.44
N ALA A 143 -7.38 -4.64 -0.71
CA ALA A 143 -6.39 -3.78 -0.07
C ALA A 143 -7.05 -2.63 0.70
N GLU A 144 -6.66 -2.43 1.96
CA GLU A 144 -7.03 -1.25 2.75
C GLU A 144 -5.77 -0.66 3.37
N ILE A 145 -5.30 0.47 2.84
CA ILE A 145 -4.08 1.14 3.28
C ILE A 145 -4.44 2.54 3.78
N THR A 146 -4.10 2.82 5.03
CA THR A 146 -4.27 4.15 5.64
C THR A 146 -2.92 4.65 6.15
N THR A 147 -2.48 5.80 5.66
CA THR A 147 -1.29 6.50 6.12
C THR A 147 -1.58 7.98 6.40
N SER A 148 -0.97 8.53 7.45
CA SER A 148 -1.11 9.96 7.77
C SER A 148 -0.04 10.82 7.09
N SER A 149 1.17 10.29 6.91
CA SER A 149 2.28 11.00 6.29
C SER A 149 3.31 10.04 5.69
N GLY A 150 3.68 10.28 4.43
CA GLY A 150 4.68 9.53 3.70
C GLY A 150 4.27 9.30 2.24
N SER A 151 5.19 8.76 1.43
CA SER A 151 4.83 8.31 0.08
C SER A 151 4.19 6.93 0.15
N LEU A 152 3.11 6.74 -0.61
CA LEU A 152 2.45 5.46 -0.80
C LEU A 152 2.65 5.03 -2.24
N ARG A 153 3.38 3.93 -2.46
CA ARG A 153 3.54 3.30 -3.77
C ARG A 153 2.97 1.91 -3.74
N VAL A 154 2.08 1.61 -4.69
CA VAL A 154 1.59 0.26 -4.94
C VAL A 154 1.81 -0.09 -6.41
N GLY A 155 2.49 -1.20 -6.69
CA GLY A 155 2.79 -1.64 -8.05
C GLY A 155 1.53 -2.16 -8.76
N THR A 156 0.99 -3.28 -8.28
CA THR A 156 -0.21 -3.92 -8.84
C THR A 156 -1.24 -4.23 -7.76
N LEU A 157 -2.51 -3.90 -8.03
CA LEU A 157 -3.67 -4.22 -7.19
C LEU A 157 -4.58 -5.19 -7.95
N ASP A 158 -4.55 -6.47 -7.56
CA ASP A 158 -5.35 -7.55 -8.13
C ASP A 158 -6.65 -7.77 -7.34
N GLY A 159 -7.40 -6.68 -7.14
CA GLY A 159 -8.64 -6.67 -6.36
C GLY A 159 -9.09 -5.26 -5.97
N PRO A 160 -10.21 -5.14 -5.23
CA PRO A 160 -10.72 -3.85 -4.79
C PRO A 160 -9.79 -3.22 -3.74
N ALA A 161 -9.53 -1.92 -3.87
CA ALA A 161 -8.57 -1.22 -3.03
C ALA A 161 -9.10 0.11 -2.50
N VAL A 162 -8.85 0.37 -1.21
CA VAL A 162 -9.11 1.65 -0.55
C VAL A 162 -7.80 2.20 0.01
N LEU A 163 -7.31 3.28 -0.58
CA LEU A 163 -6.08 3.95 -0.20
C LEU A 163 -6.40 5.32 0.43
N LYS A 164 -5.89 5.58 1.62
CA LYS A 164 -6.04 6.86 2.31
C LYS A 164 -4.67 7.38 2.68
N ASN A 165 -4.30 8.55 2.15
CA ASN A 165 -3.04 9.22 2.50
C ASN A 165 -3.30 10.69 2.80
N SER A 166 -3.11 11.11 4.05
CA SER A 166 -3.34 12.53 4.39
C SER A 166 -2.24 13.45 3.83
N HIS A 167 -0.98 13.03 3.84
CA HIS A 167 0.15 13.86 3.40
C HIS A 167 1.19 13.05 2.64
N GLY A 168 1.48 13.47 1.42
CA GLY A 168 2.47 12.83 0.56
C GLY A 168 1.85 12.26 -0.71
N THR A 169 2.71 11.80 -1.61
CA THR A 169 2.30 11.30 -2.91
C THR A 169 1.73 9.90 -2.82
N THR A 170 0.70 9.62 -3.63
CA THR A 170 0.17 8.27 -3.82
C THR A 170 0.36 7.86 -5.27
N THR A 171 1.06 6.77 -5.51
CA THR A 171 1.29 6.22 -6.85
C THR A 171 0.78 4.79 -6.89
N VAL A 172 -0.08 4.50 -7.86
CA VAL A 172 -0.54 3.15 -8.19
C VAL A 172 -0.10 2.84 -9.61
N GLY A 173 0.58 1.72 -9.81
CA GLY A 173 0.94 1.25 -11.16
C GLY A 173 -0.31 0.77 -11.88
N VAL A 174 -0.75 -0.45 -11.57
CA VAL A 174 -1.90 -1.10 -12.20
C VAL A 174 -2.99 -1.40 -11.17
N ALA A 175 -4.22 -0.98 -11.46
CA ALA A 175 -5.41 -1.36 -10.70
C ALA A 175 -6.37 -2.16 -11.58
N THR A 176 -6.49 -3.46 -11.31
CA THR A 176 -7.38 -4.36 -12.05
C THR A 176 -8.78 -4.44 -11.44
N GLY A 177 -8.91 -4.11 -10.15
CA GLY A 177 -10.18 -3.96 -9.45
C GLY A 177 -10.52 -2.50 -9.12
N ASP A 178 -11.70 -2.29 -8.52
CA ASP A 178 -12.18 -0.96 -8.15
C ASP A 178 -11.21 -0.27 -7.17
N LEU A 179 -10.77 0.93 -7.52
CA LEU A 179 -9.81 1.71 -6.74
C LEU A 179 -10.45 2.97 -6.16
N ARG A 180 -10.41 3.11 -4.83
CA ARG A 180 -10.78 4.35 -4.14
C ARG A 180 -9.57 4.96 -3.45
N VAL A 181 -9.19 6.17 -3.85
CA VAL A 181 -8.08 6.93 -3.25
C VAL A 181 -8.59 8.21 -2.61
N SER A 182 -8.21 8.45 -1.36
CA SER A 182 -8.50 9.70 -0.66
C SER A 182 -7.20 10.33 -0.15
N GLY A 183 -6.86 11.45 -0.75
CA GLY A 183 -5.78 12.35 -0.37
C GLY A 183 -6.28 13.56 0.41
N ALA A 184 -5.39 14.21 1.15
CA ALA A 184 -5.62 15.60 1.58
C ALA A 184 -4.59 16.55 0.97
N ASN A 185 -3.30 16.26 1.15
CA ASN A 185 -2.20 17.09 0.66
C ASN A 185 -1.15 16.24 -0.07
N GLY A 186 -1.29 16.13 -1.38
CA GLY A 186 -0.35 15.38 -2.22
C GLY A 186 -0.97 14.95 -3.54
N ASP A 187 -0.09 14.66 -4.50
CA ASP A 187 -0.47 14.19 -5.82
C ASP A 187 -0.89 12.72 -5.77
N ILE A 188 -1.88 12.37 -6.59
CA ILE A 188 -2.32 11.00 -6.81
C ILE A 188 -2.08 10.65 -8.28
N SER A 189 -1.26 9.65 -8.53
CA SER A 189 -1.00 9.12 -9.87
C SER A 189 -1.40 7.66 -9.98
N VAL A 190 -2.16 7.33 -11.02
CA VAL A 190 -2.49 5.95 -11.42
C VAL A 190 -1.97 5.75 -12.84
N GLU A 191 -1.11 4.75 -13.05
CA GLU A 191 -0.54 4.51 -14.38
C GLU A 191 -1.56 3.83 -15.30
N ARG A 192 -2.19 2.75 -14.84
CA ARG A 192 -3.23 2.02 -15.56
C ARG A 192 -4.39 1.63 -14.65
N ALA A 193 -5.60 1.97 -15.08
CA ALA A 193 -6.83 1.54 -14.46
C ALA A 193 -7.63 0.66 -15.42
N GLU A 194 -7.88 -0.59 -15.03
CA GLU A 194 -8.68 -1.55 -15.80
C GLU A 194 -10.11 -1.69 -15.25
N ALA A 195 -10.44 -0.97 -14.17
CA ALA A 195 -11.75 -0.92 -13.54
C ALA A 195 -12.08 0.51 -13.06
N SER A 196 -13.13 0.65 -12.25
CA SER A 196 -13.59 1.96 -11.78
C SER A 196 -12.60 2.60 -10.81
N VAL A 197 -12.41 3.91 -10.92
CA VAL A 197 -11.51 4.69 -10.06
C VAL A 197 -12.24 5.87 -9.47
N ALA A 198 -12.19 6.02 -8.15
CA ALA A 198 -12.64 7.21 -7.45
C ALA A 198 -11.47 7.82 -6.67
N ALA A 199 -10.97 8.98 -7.09
CA ALA A 199 -9.88 9.67 -6.41
C ALA A 199 -10.29 11.09 -6.00
N THR A 200 -10.05 11.42 -4.73
CA THR A 200 -10.33 12.75 -4.17
C THR A 200 -9.11 13.28 -3.44
N THR A 201 -8.74 14.54 -3.66
CA THR A 201 -7.70 15.24 -2.87
C THR A 201 -8.11 16.69 -2.60
N ALA A 202 -7.63 17.30 -1.51
CA ALA A 202 -7.90 18.72 -1.27
C ALA A 202 -6.89 19.60 -2.04
N HIS A 203 -5.61 19.21 -1.97
CA HIS A 203 -4.51 19.89 -2.63
C HIS A 203 -3.61 18.86 -3.31
N GLY A 204 -3.46 18.98 -4.62
CA GLY A 204 -2.62 18.09 -5.41
C GLY A 204 -3.18 17.82 -6.80
N THR A 205 -2.29 17.39 -7.67
CA THR A 205 -2.62 16.95 -9.03
C THR A 205 -3.16 15.53 -9.00
N LEU A 206 -4.25 15.30 -9.72
CA LEU A 206 -4.80 13.96 -9.96
C LEU A 206 -4.43 13.55 -11.38
N ARG A 207 -3.73 12.43 -11.53
CA ARG A 207 -3.36 11.92 -12.85
C ARG A 207 -3.74 10.45 -12.98
N ILE A 208 -4.52 10.14 -14.01
CA ILE A 208 -4.70 8.77 -14.52
C ILE A 208 -4.06 8.72 -15.90
N ALA A 209 -2.98 7.98 -16.07
CA ALA A 209 -2.25 7.96 -17.34
C ALA A 209 -2.97 7.15 -18.42
N GLU A 210 -3.65 6.07 -18.04
CA GLU A 210 -4.48 5.23 -18.91
C GLU A 210 -5.67 4.66 -18.13
N VAL A 211 -6.90 4.82 -18.65
CA VAL A 211 -8.09 4.08 -18.21
C VAL A 211 -8.68 3.30 -19.38
N ALA A 212 -8.98 2.02 -19.13
CA ALA A 212 -9.56 1.12 -20.11
C ALA A 212 -11.10 1.12 -20.09
N THR A 213 -11.72 1.03 -18.91
CA THR A 213 -13.17 0.87 -18.76
C THR A 213 -13.68 1.34 -17.39
N GLY A 214 -14.99 1.41 -17.22
CA GLY A 214 -15.65 1.69 -15.93
C GLY A 214 -15.98 3.16 -15.68
N SER A 215 -16.11 3.53 -14.41
CA SER A 215 -16.40 4.91 -13.99
C SER A 215 -15.17 5.53 -13.32
N VAL A 216 -14.76 6.70 -13.82
CA VAL A 216 -13.67 7.51 -13.28
C VAL A 216 -14.25 8.75 -12.65
N GLN A 217 -14.10 8.88 -11.33
CA GLN A 217 -14.53 10.04 -10.56
C GLN A 217 -13.32 10.70 -9.92
N LEU A 218 -12.99 11.90 -10.38
CA LEU A 218 -11.83 12.68 -9.93
C LEU A 218 -12.28 14.02 -9.37
N GLU A 219 -11.89 14.31 -8.14
CA GLU A 219 -12.23 15.58 -7.49
C GLU A 219 -11.02 16.17 -6.77
N THR A 220 -10.67 17.42 -7.11
CA THR A 220 -9.67 18.20 -6.37
C THR A 220 -10.15 19.61 -6.09
N SER A 221 -9.81 20.19 -4.92
CA SER A 221 -10.10 21.61 -4.69
C SER A 221 -9.04 22.51 -5.33
N TYR A 222 -7.78 22.12 -5.23
CA TYR A 222 -6.65 22.86 -5.81
C TYR A 222 -5.68 21.89 -6.48
N GLY A 223 -5.60 21.98 -7.80
CA GLY A 223 -4.71 21.14 -8.59
C GLY A 223 -5.27 20.84 -9.97
N ALA A 224 -4.38 20.38 -10.84
CA ALA A 224 -4.76 19.93 -12.17
C ALA A 224 -5.32 18.50 -12.14
N ILE A 225 -6.15 18.17 -13.11
CA ILE A 225 -6.59 16.80 -13.37
C ILE A 225 -6.14 16.40 -14.77
N GLU A 226 -5.42 15.29 -14.88
CA GLU A 226 -5.02 14.69 -16.15
C GLU A 226 -5.64 13.31 -16.30
N VAL A 227 -6.37 13.08 -17.40
CA VAL A 227 -6.97 11.78 -17.70
C VAL A 227 -6.56 11.32 -19.10
N GLY A 228 -5.90 10.17 -19.16
CA GLY A 228 -5.60 9.46 -20.39
C GLY A 228 -6.61 8.33 -20.63
N ILE A 229 -7.34 8.39 -21.74
CA ILE A 229 -8.27 7.33 -22.16
C ILE A 229 -7.55 6.37 -23.09
N ARG A 230 -7.69 5.06 -22.86
CA ARG A 230 -7.15 4.02 -23.73
C ARG A 230 -7.64 4.19 -25.18
N GLU A 231 -6.80 3.81 -26.14
CA GLU A 231 -7.19 3.79 -27.55
C GLU A 231 -8.29 2.74 -27.79
N GLY A 232 -9.28 3.08 -28.62
CA GLY A 232 -10.44 2.21 -28.89
C GLY A 232 -11.57 2.27 -27.85
N THR A 233 -11.36 2.94 -26.71
CA THR A 233 -12.42 3.14 -25.70
C THR A 233 -13.23 4.41 -26.01
N ALA A 234 -14.55 4.31 -25.97
CA ALA A 234 -15.42 5.47 -26.05
C ALA A 234 -15.60 6.11 -24.67
N ALA A 235 -15.42 7.43 -24.58
CA ALA A 235 -15.48 8.15 -23.31
C ALA A 235 -16.67 9.10 -23.27
N TRP A 236 -17.50 8.97 -22.25
CA TRP A 236 -18.48 9.99 -21.87
C TRP A 236 -17.83 10.92 -20.84
N LEU A 237 -17.90 12.24 -21.06
CA LEU A 237 -17.18 13.23 -20.26
C LEU A 237 -18.16 14.21 -19.58
N ASP A 238 -18.10 14.28 -18.25
CA ASP A 238 -18.67 15.36 -17.42
C ASP A 238 -17.52 16.01 -16.66
N VAL A 239 -16.99 17.08 -17.23
CA VAL A 239 -15.76 17.72 -16.78
C VAL A 239 -16.02 19.19 -16.50
N SER A 240 -15.68 19.65 -15.30
CA SER A 240 -15.85 21.05 -14.93
C SER A 240 -14.69 21.59 -14.08
N SER A 241 -14.25 22.81 -14.41
CA SER A 241 -13.31 23.59 -13.60
C SER A 241 -13.98 24.90 -13.20
N GLY A 242 -13.92 25.25 -11.90
CA GLY A 242 -14.44 26.53 -11.40
C GLY A 242 -13.57 27.71 -11.87
N HIS A 243 -12.25 27.55 -11.74
CA HIS A 243 -11.24 28.52 -12.15
C HIS A 243 -10.06 27.80 -12.81
N GLY A 244 -10.08 27.74 -14.13
CA GLY A 244 -9.06 27.10 -14.94
C GLY A 244 -9.57 26.82 -16.35
N GLN A 245 -8.80 26.06 -17.13
CA GLN A 245 -9.17 25.65 -18.47
C GLN A 245 -9.46 24.15 -18.53
N VAL A 246 -10.47 23.77 -19.32
CA VAL A 246 -10.71 22.38 -19.69
C VAL A 246 -10.25 22.20 -21.13
N ARG A 247 -9.29 21.29 -21.34
CA ARG A 247 -8.80 20.91 -22.67
C ARG A 247 -9.14 19.45 -22.91
N ASN A 248 -9.89 19.21 -23.98
CA ASN A 248 -10.19 17.89 -24.48
C ASN A 248 -9.50 17.71 -25.83
N THR A 249 -8.65 16.70 -25.95
CA THR A 249 -7.96 16.34 -27.19
C THR A 249 -8.42 14.99 -27.76
N LEU A 250 -9.50 14.42 -27.22
CA LEU A 250 -10.13 13.23 -27.79
C LEU A 250 -10.80 13.60 -29.11
N THR A 251 -10.60 12.74 -30.12
CA THR A 251 -11.36 12.82 -31.37
C THR A 251 -12.84 12.59 -31.06
N ALA A 252 -13.69 13.56 -31.39
CA ALA A 252 -15.13 13.40 -31.29
C ALA A 252 -15.56 12.26 -32.21
N THR A 253 -16.25 11.27 -31.64
CA THR A 253 -16.82 10.14 -32.39
C THR A 253 -18.32 10.12 -32.08
N GLU A 254 -19.14 9.74 -33.07
CA GLU A 254 -20.56 9.48 -32.80
C GLU A 254 -20.70 8.30 -31.81
N THR A 255 -21.91 8.16 -31.25
CA THR A 255 -22.30 7.15 -30.25
C THR A 255 -21.51 5.85 -30.37
N PRO A 256 -20.86 5.35 -29.28
CA PRO A 256 -20.07 4.13 -29.35
C PRO A 256 -20.82 3.00 -30.03
N GLN A 257 -20.15 2.28 -30.94
CA GLN A 257 -20.69 1.02 -31.44
C GLN A 257 -20.79 0.06 -30.25
N LYS A 258 -21.82 -0.80 -30.24
CA LYS A 258 -22.24 -1.66 -29.11
C LYS A 258 -21.15 -2.62 -28.57
N THR A 259 -20.00 -2.67 -29.25
CA THR A 259 -18.83 -3.55 -29.00
C THR A 259 -17.61 -2.80 -28.47
N GLU A 260 -17.65 -1.48 -28.30
CA GLU A 260 -16.55 -0.70 -27.76
C GLU A 260 -16.61 -0.67 -26.22
N GLU A 261 -15.46 -0.84 -25.57
CA GLU A 261 -15.34 -0.54 -24.14
C GLU A 261 -15.73 0.93 -23.91
N THR A 262 -16.53 1.17 -22.88
CA THR A 262 -17.00 2.53 -22.55
C THR A 262 -16.45 2.95 -21.19
N VAL A 263 -16.08 4.22 -21.08
CA VAL A 263 -15.64 4.81 -19.82
C VAL A 263 -16.43 6.08 -19.54
N GLU A 264 -16.92 6.21 -18.31
CA GLU A 264 -17.57 7.43 -17.83
C GLU A 264 -16.56 8.22 -17.02
N VAL A 265 -16.21 9.44 -17.44
CA VAL A 265 -15.26 10.30 -16.73
C VAL A 265 -15.99 11.50 -16.16
N ARG A 266 -16.01 11.59 -14.83
CA ARG A 266 -16.46 12.73 -14.05
C ARG A 266 -15.26 13.38 -13.38
N ALA A 267 -14.84 14.54 -13.85
CA ALA A 267 -13.67 15.23 -13.31
C ALA A 267 -14.03 16.66 -12.90
N ARG A 268 -13.79 17.00 -11.63
CA ARG A 268 -14.13 18.33 -11.07
C ARG A 268 -12.95 18.94 -10.33
N THR A 269 -12.62 20.18 -10.67
CA THR A 269 -11.67 20.99 -9.90
C THR A 269 -12.22 22.37 -9.59
N ARG A 270 -11.94 22.92 -8.40
CA ARG A 270 -12.30 24.33 -8.11
C ARG A 270 -11.28 25.28 -8.69
N TYR A 271 -10.01 24.97 -8.54
CA TYR A 271 -8.88 25.77 -9.04
C TYR A 271 -7.85 24.85 -9.71
N GLY A 272 -7.75 24.95 -11.03
CA GLY A 272 -6.81 24.15 -11.81
C GLY A 272 -7.35 23.79 -13.20
N ASN A 273 -6.47 23.26 -14.03
CA ASN A 273 -6.81 22.83 -15.38
C ASN A 273 -7.25 21.37 -15.38
N ILE A 274 -8.08 21.00 -16.35
CA ILE A 274 -8.39 19.61 -16.63
C ILE A 274 -8.00 19.29 -18.06
N ASP A 275 -7.10 18.32 -18.22
CA ASP A 275 -6.62 17.83 -19.51
C ASP A 275 -7.10 16.39 -19.73
N VAL A 276 -7.92 16.19 -20.76
CA VAL A 276 -8.37 14.87 -21.21
C VAL A 276 -7.72 14.56 -22.56
N ARG A 277 -7.03 13.42 -22.64
CA ARG A 277 -6.28 13.00 -23.83
C ARG A 277 -6.37 11.50 -24.05
N ARG A 278 -5.93 11.05 -25.23
CA ARG A 278 -5.63 9.62 -25.43
C ARG A 278 -4.36 9.26 -24.65
N ALA A 279 -4.36 8.07 -24.04
CA ALA A 279 -3.16 7.48 -23.49
C ALA A 279 -2.19 7.23 -24.66
N ARG A 280 -0.90 7.54 -24.48
CA ARG A 280 0.11 7.19 -25.47
C ARG A 280 0.48 5.73 -25.22
N ALA A 281 0.38 4.90 -26.25
CA ALA A 281 0.88 3.52 -26.24
C ALA A 281 2.39 3.46 -25.97
#